data_AF-A0ABD2XR88-F1
#
_entry.id   AF-A0ABD2XR88-F1
#
_cell.length_a   1.000
_cell.length_b   1.000
_cell.length_c   1.000
_cell.angle_alpha   90.00
_cell.angle_beta   90.00
_cell.angle_gamma   90.00
#
_symmetry.space_group_name_H-M   'P 1'
#
loop_
_entity.id
_entity.type
_entity.pdbx_description
1 polymer ?
#
loop_
_entity_poly.entity_id
_entity_poly.type
_entity_poly.pdbx_seq_one_letter_code
_entity_poly.pdbx_strand_id
1 'polypeptide(L)'
;MWEVAMRSELNPDEGIKYRKAYEENLGEEPGIEEMRKVVFENHIRPEIPRTWASIETLKNIAIIIKQCWSQNPTERPTSNDILAQLQRMQQGSNNTQDIENHFNCVLNKTIAMFGFALELSSNETNRQPNPVAIRVAQTLIEERAELHIYDPRVEESQIRSNLIIPR
;
A
#
# COMPACT_ATOMS: atom_id res chain seq x y z
N MET A 1 -1.44 4.30 0.57
CA MET A 1 -2.72 4.08 1.27
C MET A 1 -3.82 5.02 0.78
N TRP A 2 -3.62 6.35 0.80
CA TRP A 2 -4.60 7.33 0.28
C TRP A 2 -5.03 7.06 -1.18
N GLU A 3 -4.08 6.93 -2.12
CA GLU A 3 -4.38 6.66 -3.54
C GLU A 3 -5.12 5.33 -3.78
N VAL A 4 -4.88 4.34 -2.91
CA VAL A 4 -5.56 3.04 -2.98
C VAL A 4 -7.01 3.19 -2.52
N ALA A 5 -7.22 3.83 -1.37
CA ALA A 5 -8.55 4.07 -0.83
C ALA A 5 -9.40 4.99 -1.73
N MET A 6 -8.80 5.98 -2.39
CA MET A 6 -9.49 6.81 -3.38
C MET A 6 -10.03 6.03 -4.58
N ARG A 7 -9.41 4.88 -4.91
CA ARG A 7 -9.81 3.98 -6.00
C ARG A 7 -10.50 2.70 -5.53
N SER A 8 -10.80 2.60 -4.24
CA SER A 8 -11.49 1.42 -3.71
C SER A 8 -12.96 1.46 -4.13
N GLU A 9 -13.55 0.30 -4.41
CA GLU A 9 -14.99 0.16 -4.62
C GLU A 9 -15.80 0.52 -3.37
N LEU A 10 -15.15 0.55 -2.20
CA LEU A 10 -15.74 1.05 -0.96
C LEU A 10 -15.90 2.57 -0.94
N ASN A 11 -15.20 3.29 -1.82
CA ASN A 11 -15.30 4.75 -1.88
C ASN A 11 -16.66 5.13 -2.47
N PRO A 12 -17.57 5.76 -1.70
CA PRO A 12 -18.92 6.05 -2.15
C PRO A 12 -18.98 7.20 -3.18
N ASP A 13 -17.88 7.91 -3.38
CA ASP A 13 -17.81 9.02 -4.32
C ASP A 13 -17.64 8.49 -5.77
N GLU A 14 -18.71 8.55 -6.55
CA GLU A 14 -18.69 8.12 -7.95
C GLU A 14 -17.92 9.07 -8.88
N GLY A 15 -17.34 8.53 -9.95
CA GLY A 15 -16.73 9.32 -11.01
C GLY A 15 -15.40 10.01 -10.64
N ILE A 16 -14.79 9.66 -9.51
CA ILE A 16 -13.47 10.18 -9.13
C ILE A 16 -12.42 9.73 -10.15
N LYS A 17 -11.86 10.72 -10.87
CA LYS A 17 -10.68 10.50 -11.72
C LYS A 17 -9.46 10.24 -10.83
N TYR A 18 -8.70 9.20 -11.15
CA TYR A 18 -7.41 8.94 -10.49
C TYR A 18 -6.49 10.14 -10.62
N ARG A 19 -5.85 10.49 -9.50
CA ARG A 19 -4.84 11.54 -9.37
C ARG A 19 -3.80 11.11 -8.34
N LYS A 20 -2.56 11.56 -8.52
CA LYS A 20 -1.48 11.39 -7.55
C LYS A 20 -1.71 12.28 -6.33
N ALA A 21 -1.08 11.93 -5.21
CA ALA A 21 -1.06 12.82 -4.05
C ALA A 21 -0.46 14.18 -4.42
N TYR A 22 -1.09 15.26 -3.95
CA TYR A 22 -0.72 16.66 -4.22
C TYR A 22 -0.84 17.14 -5.67
N GLU A 23 -1.29 16.33 -6.62
CA GLU A 23 -1.41 16.71 -8.04
C GLU A 23 -2.28 17.97 -8.23
N GLU A 24 -3.33 18.14 -7.43
CA GLU A 24 -4.18 19.33 -7.47
C GLU A 24 -3.47 20.60 -6.98
N ASN A 25 -2.53 20.47 -6.07
CA ASN A 25 -1.78 21.59 -5.52
C ASN A 25 -0.57 21.97 -6.38
N LEU A 26 0.00 20.99 -7.09
CA LEU A 26 1.38 21.04 -7.57
C LEU A 26 1.56 20.59 -9.03
N GLY A 27 0.54 20.01 -9.66
CA GLY A 27 0.67 19.39 -10.98
C GLY A 27 1.37 18.02 -10.94
N GLU A 28 1.75 17.50 -12.11
CA GLU A 28 2.24 16.12 -12.24
C GLU A 28 3.71 15.92 -11.84
N GLU A 29 4.55 16.96 -11.96
CA GLU A 29 6.02 16.88 -11.76
C GLU A 29 6.57 18.05 -10.93
N PRO A 30 6.22 18.17 -9.64
CA PRO A 30 6.70 19.27 -8.81
C PRO A 30 8.18 19.17 -8.45
N GLY A 31 8.81 20.33 -8.33
CA GLY A 31 10.15 20.46 -7.79
C GLY A 31 10.20 20.27 -6.27
N ILE A 32 11.41 19.99 -5.75
CA ILE A 32 11.64 19.78 -4.30
C ILE A 32 11.20 21.00 -3.48
N GLU A 33 11.42 22.21 -3.99
CA GLU A 33 11.09 23.45 -3.27
C GLU A 33 9.58 23.68 -3.18
N GLU A 34 8.83 23.34 -4.22
CA GLU A 34 7.37 23.42 -4.23
C GLU A 34 6.76 22.39 -3.27
N MET A 35 7.29 21.15 -3.29
CA MET A 35 6.93 20.12 -2.32
C MET A 35 7.22 20.55 -0.88
N ARG A 36 8.39 21.15 -0.62
CA ARG A 36 8.77 21.67 0.70
C ARG A 36 7.77 22.73 1.18
N LYS A 37 7.45 23.69 0.32
CA LYS A 37 6.48 24.75 0.63
C LYS A 37 5.10 24.19 0.95
N VAL A 38 4.57 23.27 0.13
CA VAL A 38 3.23 22.71 0.34
C VAL A 38 3.17 21.79 1.57
N VAL A 39 4.11 20.85 1.71
CA VAL A 39 4.04 19.80 2.73
C VAL A 39 4.59 20.26 4.08
N PHE A 40 5.71 20.96 4.08
CA PHE A 40 6.43 21.30 5.31
C PHE A 40 6.07 22.69 5.83
N GLU A 41 6.05 23.72 4.97
CA GLU A 41 5.75 25.08 5.43
C GLU A 41 4.26 25.33 5.61
N ASN A 42 3.46 24.95 4.61
CA ASN A 42 2.01 25.18 4.61
C ASN A 42 1.24 24.04 5.30
N HIS A 43 1.93 22.97 5.71
CA HIS A 43 1.34 21.79 6.37
C HIS A 43 0.16 21.17 5.61
N ILE A 44 0.15 21.26 4.28
CA ILE A 44 -0.90 20.67 3.46
C ILE A 44 -0.69 19.15 3.37
N ARG A 45 -1.81 18.43 3.36
CA ARG A 45 -1.90 17.00 3.07
C ARG A 45 -3.00 16.78 2.04
N PRO A 46 -2.97 15.68 1.26
CA PRO A 46 -4.05 15.36 0.35
C PRO A 46 -5.39 15.25 1.10
N GLU A 47 -6.45 15.79 0.50
CA GLU A 47 -7.77 15.81 1.11
C GLU A 47 -8.30 14.38 1.30
N ILE A 48 -8.84 14.10 2.49
CA ILE A 48 -9.58 12.86 2.76
C ILE A 48 -11.07 13.19 2.62
N PRO A 49 -11.79 12.58 1.65
CA PRO A 49 -13.21 12.85 1.48
C PRO A 49 -14.01 12.61 2.75
N ARG A 50 -14.95 13.52 3.04
CA ARG A 50 -15.80 13.41 4.25
C ARG A 50 -16.68 12.17 4.21
N THR A 51 -17.03 11.72 3.01
CA THR A 51 -17.85 10.53 2.77
C THR A 51 -17.19 9.24 3.26
N TRP A 52 -15.86 9.20 3.40
CA TRP A 52 -15.17 8.05 4.02
C TRP A 52 -15.61 7.80 5.46
N ALA A 53 -16.11 8.82 6.18
CA ALA A 53 -16.63 8.64 7.53
C ALA A 53 -17.89 7.75 7.59
N SER A 54 -18.59 7.57 6.46
CA SER A 54 -19.79 6.73 6.36
C SER A 54 -19.48 5.23 6.23
N ILE A 55 -18.25 4.88 5.85
CA ILE A 55 -17.80 3.50 5.68
C ILE A 55 -16.74 3.22 6.74
N GLU A 56 -17.03 2.34 7.71
CA GLU A 56 -16.17 2.11 8.88
C GLU A 56 -14.73 1.73 8.49
N THR A 57 -14.57 0.92 7.45
CA THR A 57 -13.28 0.62 6.84
C THR A 57 -12.51 1.87 6.40
N LEU A 58 -13.12 2.71 5.56
CA LEU A 58 -12.45 3.88 5.00
C LEU A 58 -12.18 4.93 6.08
N LYS A 59 -13.07 5.05 7.06
CA LYS A 59 -12.84 5.84 8.27
C LYS A 59 -11.60 5.37 9.03
N ASN A 60 -11.43 4.06 9.22
CA ASN A 60 -10.26 3.51 9.91
C ASN A 60 -8.98 3.65 9.07
N ILE A 61 -9.05 3.47 7.76
CA ILE A 61 -7.94 3.77 6.84
C ILE A 61 -7.57 5.25 6.87
N ALA A 62 -8.55 6.17 6.93
CA ALA A 62 -8.29 7.61 7.06
C ALA A 62 -7.51 7.93 8.34
N ILE A 63 -7.81 7.25 9.45
CA ILE A 63 -7.08 7.41 10.71
C ILE A 63 -5.62 7.02 10.53
N ILE A 64 -5.34 5.85 9.94
CA ILE A 64 -3.96 5.41 9.67
C ILE A 64 -3.23 6.40 8.77
N ILE A 65 -3.86 6.87 7.69
CA ILE A 65 -3.27 7.86 6.78
C ILE A 65 -2.88 9.13 7.54
N LYS A 66 -3.76 9.66 8.38
CA LYS A 66 -3.49 10.87 9.19
C LYS A 66 -2.33 10.65 10.15
N GLN A 67 -2.24 9.48 10.80
CA GLN A 67 -1.11 9.14 11.67
C GLN A 67 0.21 9.09 10.89
N CYS A 68 0.22 8.45 9.71
CA CYS A 68 1.39 8.40 8.84
C CYS A 68 1.85 9.79 8.37
N TRP A 69 0.92 10.73 8.27
CA TRP A 69 1.16 12.10 7.84
C TRP A 69 1.49 13.09 8.97
N SER A 70 1.63 12.62 10.22
CA SER A 70 1.98 13.50 11.34
C SER A 70 3.24 14.30 11.05
N GLN A 71 3.23 15.57 11.44
CA GLN A 71 4.39 16.44 11.35
C GLN A 71 5.50 15.97 12.31
N ASN A 72 5.10 15.37 13.42
CA ASN A 72 6.02 14.78 14.39
C ASN A 72 6.40 13.35 13.96
N PRO A 73 7.67 13.08 13.60
CA PRO A 73 8.08 11.75 13.16
C PRO A 73 7.86 10.65 14.20
N THR A 74 7.90 10.97 15.50
CA THR A 74 7.75 9.97 16.57
C THR A 74 6.31 9.51 16.78
N GLU A 75 5.34 10.24 16.25
CA GLU A 75 3.92 9.86 16.26
C GLU A 75 3.54 8.98 15.07
N ARG A 76 4.44 8.84 14.08
CA ARG A 76 4.17 8.02 12.91
C ARG A 76 4.27 6.54 13.29
N PRO A 77 3.29 5.73 12.92
CA PRO A 77 3.31 4.30 13.24
C PRO A 77 4.41 3.60 12.44
N THR A 78 4.95 2.53 13.00
CA THR A 78 5.81 1.61 12.25
C THR A 78 4.98 0.78 11.29
N SER A 79 5.64 0.13 10.31
CA SER A 79 4.96 -0.82 9.41
C SER A 79 4.27 -1.95 10.18
N ASN A 80 4.83 -2.40 11.31
CA ASN A 80 4.22 -3.43 12.16
C ASN A 80 2.98 -2.92 12.88
N ASP A 81 2.99 -1.66 13.34
CA ASP A 81 1.82 -1.04 13.96
C ASP A 81 0.67 -0.91 12.95
N ILE A 82 0.99 -0.49 11.71
CA ILE A 82 0.02 -0.40 10.61
C ILE A 82 -0.55 -1.79 10.31
N LEU A 83 0.30 -2.81 10.19
CA LEU A 83 -0.13 -4.19 9.94
C LEU A 83 -1.08 -4.69 11.03
N ALA A 84 -0.73 -4.48 12.30
CA ALA A 84 -1.56 -4.89 13.43
C ALA A 84 -2.92 -4.15 13.44
N GLN A 85 -2.94 -2.87 13.05
CA GLN A 85 -4.20 -2.12 12.91
C GLN A 85 -5.07 -2.69 11.78
N LEU A 86 -4.49 -2.94 10.60
CA LEU A 86 -5.22 -3.51 9.46
C LEU A 86 -5.78 -4.91 9.78
N GLN A 87 -5.00 -5.77 10.45
CA GLN A 87 -5.46 -7.09 10.88
C GLN A 87 -6.64 -7.03 11.86
N ARG A 88 -6.65 -6.05 12.78
CA ARG A 88 -7.80 -5.85 13.68
C ARG A 88 -9.07 -5.44 12.94
N MET A 89 -8.94 -4.68 11.85
CA MET A 89 -10.09 -4.30 11.01
C MET A 89 -10.74 -5.52 10.34
N GLN A 90 -9.94 -6.53 10.00
CA GLN A 90 -10.44 -7.79 9.42
C GLN A 90 -11.22 -8.64 10.44
N GLN A 91 -10.82 -8.60 11.71
CA GLN A 91 -11.45 -9.41 12.77
C GLN A 91 -12.79 -8.83 13.27
N GLY A 92 -13.04 -7.53 13.07
CA GLY A 92 -14.27 -6.86 13.50
C GLY A 92 -15.44 -6.91 12.52
N SER A 93 -15.22 -7.43 11.30
CA SER A 93 -16.26 -7.46 10.26
C SER A 93 -17.10 -8.74 10.35
N ASN A 94 -18.27 -8.65 11.00
CA ASN A 94 -19.30 -9.71 10.91
C ASN A 94 -20.06 -9.70 9.57
N ASN A 95 -19.73 -8.77 8.68
CA ASN A 95 -20.34 -8.60 7.37
C ASN A 95 -19.43 -9.21 6.31
N THR A 96 -19.88 -10.29 5.67
CA THR A 96 -19.12 -11.05 4.68
C THR A 96 -18.74 -10.20 3.46
N GLN A 97 -19.55 -9.19 3.14
CA GLN A 97 -19.35 -8.30 1.99
C GLN A 97 -18.16 -7.32 2.16
N ASP A 98 -17.93 -6.82 3.38
CA ASP A 98 -16.84 -5.86 3.67
C ASP A 98 -15.47 -6.56 3.67
N ILE A 99 -15.45 -7.86 3.99
CA ILE A 99 -14.27 -8.72 3.90
C ILE A 99 -13.94 -8.97 2.43
N GLU A 100 -14.90 -9.41 1.62
CA GLU A 100 -14.67 -9.68 0.19
C GLU A 100 -14.18 -8.45 -0.60
N ASN A 101 -14.70 -7.26 -0.28
CA ASN A 101 -14.26 -6.01 -0.93
C ASN A 101 -12.87 -5.55 -0.47
N HIS A 102 -12.46 -5.87 0.76
CA HIS A 102 -11.11 -5.59 1.27
C HIS A 102 -10.04 -6.46 0.61
N PHE A 103 -10.32 -7.75 0.43
CA PHE A 103 -9.36 -8.71 -0.13
C PHE A 103 -9.23 -8.63 -1.66
N ASN A 104 -10.06 -7.84 -2.34
CA ASN A 104 -10.06 -7.75 -3.81
C ASN A 104 -9.69 -6.36 -4.35
N CYS A 105 -9.10 -5.47 -3.53
CA CYS A 105 -8.69 -4.14 -4.00
C CYS A 105 -7.64 -4.18 -5.14
N VAL A 106 -6.92 -5.29 -5.28
CA VAL A 106 -5.94 -5.57 -6.33
C VAL A 106 -6.38 -6.65 -7.31
N LEU A 107 -7.62 -7.15 -7.19
CA LEU A 107 -8.18 -8.17 -8.06
C LEU A 107 -8.07 -7.73 -9.53
N ASN A 108 -7.47 -8.60 -10.36
CA ASN A 108 -7.25 -8.38 -11.79
C ASN A 108 -6.42 -7.12 -12.13
N LYS A 109 -5.68 -6.54 -11.19
CA LYS A 109 -4.75 -5.44 -11.47
C LYS A 109 -3.38 -6.01 -11.82
N THR A 110 -2.78 -5.48 -12.88
CA THR A 110 -1.39 -5.76 -13.22
C THR A 110 -0.49 -4.91 -12.32
N ILE A 111 0.34 -5.56 -11.51
CA ILE A 111 1.27 -4.93 -10.57
C ILE A 111 2.68 -5.36 -10.93
N ALA A 112 3.55 -4.39 -11.18
CA ALA A 112 4.98 -4.63 -11.36
C ALA A 112 5.72 -4.48 -10.03
N MET A 113 6.49 -5.48 -9.61
CA MET A 113 7.40 -5.41 -8.46
C MET A 113 8.85 -5.40 -8.95
N PHE A 114 9.54 -4.29 -8.69
CA PHE A 114 10.96 -4.14 -8.98
C PHE A 114 11.78 -4.38 -7.71
N GLY A 115 12.69 -5.35 -7.75
CA GLY A 115 13.53 -5.69 -6.60
C GLY A 115 12.88 -6.75 -5.71
N PHE A 116 13.04 -8.01 -6.12
CA PHE A 116 12.73 -9.19 -5.32
C PHE A 116 13.88 -9.51 -4.32
N ALA A 117 15.03 -8.84 -4.49
CA ALA A 117 16.31 -9.14 -3.86
C ALA A 117 16.32 -9.14 -2.32
N LEU A 118 16.51 -10.36 -1.79
CA LEU A 118 17.66 -10.83 -1.01
C LEU A 118 18.20 -9.87 0.07
N GLU A 119 18.01 -10.25 1.33
CA GLU A 119 18.61 -9.58 2.48
C GLU A 119 20.14 -9.53 2.29
N LEU A 120 20.72 -8.34 2.37
CA LEU A 120 22.18 -8.13 2.33
C LEU A 120 22.79 -8.66 3.62
N SER A 121 22.83 -9.98 3.81
CA SER A 121 23.72 -10.56 4.81
C SER A 121 25.15 -10.31 4.33
N SER A 122 25.98 -9.84 5.25
CA SER A 122 27.26 -9.17 5.02
C SER A 122 28.35 -10.00 4.31
N ASN A 123 28.07 -11.25 3.93
CA ASN A 123 29.05 -12.18 3.38
C ASN A 123 28.49 -12.83 2.10
N GLU A 124 29.07 -12.48 0.95
CA GLU A 124 28.54 -12.59 -0.43
C GLU A 124 28.19 -13.98 -1.02
N THR A 125 27.94 -15.04 -0.25
CA THR A 125 27.76 -16.40 -0.83
C THR A 125 26.44 -17.11 -0.54
N ASN A 126 25.59 -16.61 0.36
CA ASN A 126 24.30 -17.25 0.63
C ASN A 126 23.18 -16.21 0.66
N ARG A 127 22.79 -15.75 -0.53
CA ARG A 127 21.69 -14.79 -0.68
C ARG A 127 20.37 -15.51 -0.39
N GLN A 128 19.79 -15.25 0.78
CA GLN A 128 18.47 -15.77 1.15
C GLN A 128 17.36 -14.80 0.71
N PRO A 129 16.20 -15.32 0.26
CA PRO A 129 15.07 -14.48 -0.14
C PRO A 129 14.65 -13.53 0.97
N ASN A 130 14.31 -12.28 0.63
CA ASN A 130 13.73 -11.36 1.59
C ASN A 130 12.31 -11.87 1.97
N PRO A 131 12.09 -12.33 3.22
CA PRO A 131 10.83 -12.94 3.61
C PRO A 131 9.66 -11.94 3.56
N VAL A 132 9.93 -10.63 3.70
CA VAL A 132 8.92 -9.59 3.56
C VAL A 132 8.49 -9.44 2.10
N ALA A 133 9.44 -9.45 1.16
CA ALA A 133 9.14 -9.35 -0.27
C ALA A 133 8.34 -10.57 -0.77
N ILE A 134 8.71 -11.78 -0.31
CA ILE A 134 7.93 -13.00 -0.57
C ILE A 134 6.51 -12.85 -0.03
N ARG A 135 6.35 -12.46 1.24
CA ARG A 135 5.03 -12.36 1.86
C ARG A 135 4.14 -11.38 1.11
N VAL A 136 4.66 -10.21 0.75
CA VAL A 136 3.92 -9.21 -0.03
C VAL A 136 3.50 -9.77 -1.38
N ALA A 137 4.41 -10.40 -2.12
CA ALA A 137 4.12 -10.99 -3.42
C ALA A 137 3.09 -12.13 -3.32
N GLN A 138 3.19 -13.00 -2.30
CA GLN A 138 2.22 -14.06 -2.03
C GLN A 138 0.83 -13.48 -1.75
N THR A 139 0.72 -12.48 -0.88
CA THR A 139 -0.57 -11.83 -0.58
C THR A 139 -1.18 -11.21 -1.82
N LEU A 140 -0.39 -10.53 -2.67
CA LEU A 140 -0.90 -9.98 -3.94
C LEU A 140 -1.42 -11.08 -4.89
N ILE A 141 -0.75 -12.24 -4.95
CA ILE A 141 -1.18 -13.38 -5.76
C ILE A 141 -2.45 -14.02 -5.17
N GLU A 142 -2.54 -14.16 -3.85
CA GLU A 142 -3.73 -14.67 -3.14
C GLU A 142 -4.96 -13.78 -3.41
N GLU A 143 -4.75 -12.46 -3.48
CA GLU A 143 -5.76 -11.46 -3.86
C GLU A 143 -6.00 -11.37 -5.39
N ARG A 144 -5.48 -12.35 -6.16
CA ARG A 144 -5.63 -12.48 -7.62
C ARG A 144 -5.16 -11.25 -8.42
N ALA A 145 -4.13 -10.55 -7.94
CA ALA A 145 -3.40 -9.59 -8.76
C ALA A 145 -2.57 -10.32 -9.82
N GLU A 146 -2.40 -9.72 -10.99
CA GLU A 146 -1.45 -10.19 -11.99
C GLU A 146 -0.07 -9.59 -11.68
N LEU A 147 0.78 -10.39 -11.05
CA LEU A 147 2.07 -9.91 -10.55
C LEU A 147 3.21 -10.16 -11.57
N HIS A 148 3.87 -9.09 -12.00
CA HIS A 148 5.08 -9.15 -12.82
C HIS A 148 6.27 -8.76 -11.96
N ILE A 149 7.17 -9.69 -11.68
CA ILE A 149 8.33 -9.45 -10.81
C ILE A 149 9.59 -9.40 -11.67
N TYR A 150 10.37 -8.33 -11.50
CA TYR A 150 11.64 -8.16 -12.16
C TYR A 150 12.76 -7.90 -11.16
N ASP A 151 13.80 -8.72 -11.21
CA ASP A 151 15.03 -8.54 -10.46
C ASP A 151 16.24 -8.92 -11.33
N PRO A 152 17.13 -7.98 -11.69
CA PRO A 152 18.32 -8.28 -12.50
C PRO A 152 19.30 -9.28 -11.88
N ARG A 153 19.16 -9.57 -10.58
CA ARG A 153 20.10 -10.39 -9.80
C ARG A 153 19.50 -11.72 -9.36
N VAL A 154 18.24 -12.01 -9.71
CA VAL A 154 17.54 -13.25 -9.35
C VAL A 154 16.89 -13.85 -10.59
N GLU A 155 17.20 -15.12 -10.84
CA GLU A 155 16.60 -15.87 -11.94
C GLU A 155 15.10 -16.06 -11.75
N GLU A 156 14.33 -16.03 -12.84
CA GLU A 156 12.87 -16.14 -12.80
C GLU A 156 12.40 -17.46 -12.17
N SER A 157 13.14 -18.55 -12.38
CA SER A 157 12.87 -19.87 -11.80
C SER A 157 12.94 -19.85 -10.26
N GLN A 158 13.90 -19.11 -9.70
CA GLN A 158 14.05 -18.93 -8.25
C GLN A 158 12.95 -18.03 -7.69
N ILE A 159 12.54 -16.99 -8.41
CA ILE A 159 11.40 -16.16 -8.02
C ILE A 159 10.14 -17.02 -7.95
N ARG A 160 9.88 -17.80 -9.00
CA ARG A 160 8.72 -18.70 -9.08
C ARG A 160 8.71 -19.73 -7.95
N SER A 161 9.84 -20.37 -7.64
CA SER A 161 9.92 -21.36 -6.56
C SER A 161 9.64 -20.78 -5.18
N ASN A 162 10.10 -19.54 -4.91
CA ASN A 162 9.87 -18.85 -3.64
C ASN A 162 8.41 -18.42 -3.44
N LEU A 163 7.67 -18.25 -4.54
CA LEU A 163 6.27 -17.83 -4.55
C LEU A 163 5.29 -19.00 -4.62
N ILE A 164 5.78 -20.24 -4.68
CA ILE A 164 4.92 -21.43 -4.54
C ILE A 164 4.32 -21.39 -3.15
N ILE A 165 3.05 -21.04 -3.06
CA ILE A 165 2.24 -21.20 -1.87
C ILE A 165 1.97 -22.70 -1.73
N PRO A 166 2.43 -23.39 -0.67
CA PRO A 166 2.00 -24.77 -0.44
C PRO A 166 0.48 -24.76 -0.30
N ARG A 167 -0.20 -25.51 -1.17
CA ARG A 167 -1.64 -25.70 -1.15
C ARG A 167 -2.10 -26.39 0.14
#